data_AF-A0A917A1Q0-F1
#
_entry.id   AF-A0A917A1Q0-F1
#
_cell.length_a   1.000
_cell.length_b   1.000
_cell.length_c   1.000
_cell.angle_alpha   90.00
_cell.angle_beta   90.00
_cell.angle_gamma   90.00
#
_symmetry.space_group_name_H-M   'P 1'
#
loop_
_entity.id
_entity.type
_entity.pdbx_description
1 polymer ?
#
loop_
_entity_poly.entity_id
_entity_poly.type
_entity_poly.pdbx_seq_one_letter_code
_entity_poly.pdbx_strand_id
1 'polypeptide(L)'
;MKNNDQKFIENWRKTKSAGFKKYALTHGLGFGIIITIFNLIWLNYDNEQSVEVDKFIIAGIVMILVGGFSYAGVSWLLNNYIYKKKVGKQ
;
A
#
# COMPACT_ATOMS: atom_id res chain seq x y z
N MET A 1 15.17 12.59 21.53
CA MET A 1 14.47 11.84 20.45
C MET A 1 15.52 11.51 19.38
N LYS A 2 15.59 10.28 18.83
CA LYS A 2 16.58 9.98 17.78
C LYS A 2 16.23 10.77 16.50
N ASN A 3 17.22 11.22 15.72
CA ASN A 3 16.98 12.00 14.49
C ASN A 3 15.99 11.32 13.52
N ASN A 4 15.99 9.98 13.47
CA ASN A 4 15.07 9.21 12.64
C ASN A 4 13.62 9.28 13.11
N ASP A 5 13.39 9.41 14.42
CA ASP A 5 12.05 9.55 14.99
C ASP A 5 11.45 10.92 14.67
N GLN A 6 12.25 12.00 14.73
CA GLN A 6 11.84 13.34 14.31
C GLN A 6 11.42 13.37 12.85
N LYS A 7 12.27 12.85 11.95
CA LYS A 7 11.97 12.78 10.52
C LYS A 7 10.67 12.01 10.24
N PHE A 8 10.45 10.89 10.91
CA PHE A 8 9.20 10.13 10.79
C PHE A 8 7.99 10.95 11.23
N ILE A 9 8.05 11.60 12.40
CA ILE A 9 6.93 12.39 12.95
C ILE A 9 6.55 13.52 11.99
N GLU A 10 7.53 14.27 11.48
CA GLU A 10 7.27 15.39 10.56
C GLU A 10 6.67 14.93 9.24
N ASN A 11 7.24 13.89 8.64
CA ASN A 11 6.74 13.33 7.38
C ASN A 11 5.34 12.75 7.56
N TRP A 12 5.12 11.98 8.62
CA TRP A 12 3.82 11.40 8.90
C TRP A 12 2.77 12.47 9.22
N ARG A 13 3.13 13.56 9.91
CA ARG A 13 2.21 14.67 10.16
C ARG A 13 1.71 15.30 8.86
N LYS A 14 2.61 15.53 7.89
CA LYS A 14 2.25 16.04 6.54
C LYS A 14 1.37 15.05 5.77
N THR A 15 1.72 13.76 5.79
CA THR A 15 0.91 12.72 5.15
C THR A 15 -0.47 12.60 5.79
N LYS A 16 -0.55 12.71 7.12
CA LYS A 16 -1.78 12.63 7.87
C LYS A 16 -2.72 13.82 7.59
N SER A 17 -2.17 15.04 7.50
CA SER A 17 -2.97 16.24 7.18
C SER A 17 -3.55 16.20 5.77
N ALA A 18 -2.89 15.52 4.84
CA ALA A 18 -3.41 15.26 3.50
C ALA A 18 -4.57 14.24 3.47
N GLY A 19 -4.77 13.47 4.56
CA GLY A 19 -5.89 12.57 4.76
C GLY A 19 -5.75 11.18 4.15
N PHE A 20 -6.60 10.26 4.62
CA PHE A 20 -6.56 8.85 4.25
C PHE A 20 -6.82 8.59 2.76
N LYS A 21 -7.75 9.34 2.13
CA LYS A 21 -8.08 9.15 0.71
C LYS A 21 -6.86 9.35 -0.20
N LYS A 22 -6.13 10.45 0.00
CA LYS A 22 -4.91 10.75 -0.78
C LYS A 22 -3.79 9.75 -0.47
N TYR A 23 -3.67 9.31 0.78
CA TYR A 23 -2.74 8.25 1.16
C TYR A 23 -3.06 6.93 0.48
N ALA A 24 -4.32 6.47 0.53
CA ALA A 24 -4.75 5.22 -0.08
C ALA A 24 -4.60 5.21 -1.59
N LEU A 25 -4.89 6.33 -2.26
CA LEU A 25 -4.64 6.44 -3.71
C LEU A 25 -3.14 6.35 -4.01
N THR A 26 -2.30 7.11 -3.32
CA THR A 26 -0.86 7.13 -3.64
C THR A 26 -0.13 5.85 -3.27
N HIS A 27 -0.40 5.28 -2.10
CA HIS A 27 0.31 4.11 -1.57
C HIS A 27 -0.38 2.80 -1.94
N GLY A 28 -1.72 2.77 -2.00
CA GLY A 28 -2.49 1.60 -2.39
C GLY A 28 -2.39 1.31 -3.88
N LEU A 29 -2.42 2.33 -4.75
CA LEU A 29 -2.20 2.11 -6.20
C LEU A 29 -0.78 1.60 -6.47
N GLY A 30 0.23 2.18 -5.83
CA GLY A 30 1.62 1.74 -5.98
C GLY A 30 1.80 0.26 -5.61
N PHE A 31 1.25 -0.16 -4.46
CA PHE A 31 1.26 -1.56 -4.05
C PHE A 31 0.49 -2.47 -5.02
N GLY A 32 -0.69 -2.06 -5.44
CA GLY A 32 -1.51 -2.82 -6.39
C GLY A 32 -0.80 -3.06 -7.72
N ILE A 33 -0.14 -2.04 -8.27
CA ILE A 33 0.64 -2.16 -9.51
C ILE A 33 1.77 -3.18 -9.34
N ILE A 34 2.51 -3.13 -8.23
CA ILE A 34 3.59 -4.06 -7.95
C ILE A 34 3.07 -5.50 -7.92
N ILE A 35 1.98 -5.77 -7.21
CA ILE A 35 1.38 -7.11 -7.13
C ILE A 35 0.92 -7.62 -8.50
N THR A 36 0.29 -6.77 -9.31
CA THR A 36 -0.13 -7.14 -10.67
C THR A 36 1.06 -7.52 -11.55
N ILE A 37 2.16 -6.77 -11.49
CA ILE A 37 3.39 -7.10 -12.24
C ILE A 37 3.98 -8.44 -11.77
N PHE A 38 4.06 -8.67 -10.46
CA PHE A 38 4.54 -9.96 -9.93
C PHE A 38 3.69 -11.14 -10.39
N ASN A 39 2.36 -10.99 -10.36
CA ASN A 39 1.46 -12.03 -10.85
C ASN A 39 1.58 -12.27 -12.35
N LEU A 40 1.77 -11.23 -13.16
CA LEU A 40 2.05 -11.37 -14.60
C LEU A 40 3.32 -12.20 -14.84
N ILE A 41 4.40 -11.87 -14.13
CA ILE A 41 5.68 -12.58 -14.24
C ILE A 41 5.50 -14.05 -13.82
N TRP A 42 4.82 -14.29 -12.70
CA TRP A 42 4.56 -15.64 -12.19
C TRP A 42 3.78 -16.50 -13.19
N LEU A 43 2.68 -15.97 -13.74
CA LEU A 43 1.86 -16.68 -14.72
C LEU A 43 2.60 -16.99 -16.03
N ASN A 44 3.49 -16.08 -16.48
CA ASN A 44 4.32 -16.34 -17.65
C ASN A 44 5.42 -17.38 -17.38
N TYR A 45 5.84 -17.56 -16.12
CA TYR A 45 6.83 -18.55 -15.73
C TYR A 45 6.22 -19.96 -15.63
N ASP A 46 4.96 -20.05 -15.21
CA ASP A 46 4.30 -21.32 -14.88
C ASP A 46 3.76 -22.08 -16.10
N ASN A 47 3.72 -21.48 -17.31
CA ASN A 47 3.47 -22.06 -18.65
C ASN A 47 2.34 -23.10 -18.87
N GLU A 48 1.58 -23.53 -17.87
CA GLU A 48 0.59 -24.62 -17.98
C GLU A 48 -0.85 -24.12 -18.14
N GLN A 49 -1.13 -22.83 -17.95
CA GLN A 49 -2.48 -22.29 -18.08
C GLN A 49 -2.57 -21.16 -19.10
N SER A 50 -3.35 -21.38 -20.15
CA SER A 50 -3.84 -20.31 -21.02
C SER A 50 -4.80 -19.43 -20.21
N VAL A 51 -4.27 -18.41 -19.56
CA VAL A 51 -5.08 -17.45 -18.81
C VAL A 51 -5.86 -16.60 -19.81
N GLU A 52 -7.19 -16.66 -19.76
CA GLU A 52 -8.05 -15.72 -20.48
C GLU A 52 -7.73 -14.29 -20.02
N VAL A 53 -7.32 -13.44 -20.97
CA VAL A 53 -6.87 -12.07 -20.72
C VAL A 53 -7.91 -11.27 -19.92
N ASP A 54 -9.20 -11.47 -20.19
CA ASP A 54 -10.28 -10.75 -19.52
C ASP A 54 -10.37 -11.12 -18.02
N LYS A 55 -10.27 -12.41 -17.69
CA LYS A 55 -10.25 -12.89 -16.30
C LYS A 55 -9.01 -12.39 -15.57
N PHE A 56 -7.87 -12.33 -16.25
CA PHE A 56 -6.63 -11.79 -15.71
C PHE A 56 -6.76 -10.30 -15.37
N ILE A 57 -7.30 -9.50 -16.29
CA ILE A 57 -7.50 -8.05 -16.09
C ILE A 57 -8.45 -7.81 -14.91
N ILE A 58 -9.57 -8.53 -14.85
CA ILE A 58 -10.53 -8.41 -13.74
C ILE A 58 -9.88 -8.77 -12.41
N ALA A 59 -9.14 -9.88 -12.35
CA ALA A 59 -8.41 -10.28 -11.15
C ALA A 59 -7.37 -9.24 -10.73
N GLY A 60 -6.64 -8.66 -11.69
CA GLY A 60 -5.69 -7.57 -11.45
C GLY A 60 -6.35 -6.33 -10.85
N ILE A 61 -7.49 -5.91 -11.40
CA ILE A 61 -8.27 -4.78 -10.86
C ILE A 61 -8.74 -5.09 -9.43
N VAL A 62 -9.29 -6.28 -9.18
CA VAL A 62 -9.73 -6.69 -7.85
C VAL A 62 -8.57 -6.72 -6.86
N MET A 63 -7.38 -7.20 -7.26
CA MET A 63 -6.20 -7.18 -6.40
C MET A 63 -5.69 -5.76 -6.10
N ILE A 64 -5.72 -4.86 -7.08
CA ILE A 64 -5.36 -3.45 -6.85
C ILE A 64 -6.35 -2.80 -5.88
N LEU A 65 -7.65 -3.02 -6.07
CA LEU A 65 -8.68 -2.43 -5.24
C LEU A 65 -8.69 -3.06 -3.84
N VAL A 66 -8.84 -4.37 -3.74
CA VAL A 66 -8.94 -5.05 -2.44
C VAL A 66 -7.59 -5.05 -1.74
N GLY A 67 -6.52 -5.49 -2.41
CA GLY A 67 -5.18 -5.58 -1.83
C GLY A 67 -4.57 -4.20 -1.55
N GLY A 68 -4.65 -3.28 -2.52
CA GLY A 68 -4.11 -1.93 -2.38
C GLY A 68 -4.81 -1.12 -1.28
N PHE A 69 -6.14 -1.13 -1.22
CA PHE A 69 -6.85 -0.41 -0.16
C PHE A 69 -6.72 -1.09 1.20
N SER A 70 -6.69 -2.43 1.28
CA SER A 70 -6.45 -3.14 2.54
C SER A 70 -5.06 -2.82 3.09
N TYR A 71 -4.03 -2.89 2.25
CA TYR A 71 -2.67 -2.53 2.63
C TYR A 71 -2.57 -1.07 3.11
N ALA A 72 -3.18 -0.14 2.37
CA ALA A 72 -3.21 1.26 2.78
C ALA A 72 -3.95 1.46 4.12
N GLY A 73 -5.07 0.76 4.33
CA GLY A 73 -5.82 0.80 5.59
C GLY A 73 -4.98 0.35 6.77
N VAL A 74 -4.39 -0.85 6.69
CA VAL A 74 -3.55 -1.42 7.75
C VAL A 74 -2.33 -0.53 8.02
N SER A 75 -1.64 -0.10 6.96
CA SER A 75 -0.46 0.77 7.08
C SER A 75 -0.80 2.12 7.72
N TRP A 76 -1.95 2.70 7.36
CA TRP A 76 -2.42 3.94 7.97
C TRP A 76 -2.69 3.80 9.46
N LEU A 77 -3.32 2.71 9.88
CA LEU A 77 -3.58 2.44 11.30
C LEU A 77 -2.28 2.24 12.07
N LEU A 78 -1.36 1.42 11.54
CA LEU A 78 -0.04 1.18 12.15
C LEU A 78 0.76 2.47 12.28
N ASN A 79 0.84 3.27 11.22
CA ASN A 79 1.58 4.53 11.24
C ASN A 79 0.98 5.54 12.22
N ASN A 80 -0.35 5.60 12.36
CA ASN A 80 -1.01 6.42 13.37
C ASN A 80 -0.72 5.93 14.79
N TYR A 81 -0.70 4.62 15.03
CA TYR A 81 -0.33 4.05 16.32
C TYR A 81 1.12 4.39 16.69
N ILE A 82 2.06 4.19 15.75
CA ILE A 82 3.48 4.53 15.94
C ILE A 82 3.64 6.02 16.18
N TYR A 83 2.96 6.87 15.41
CA TYR A 83 2.99 8.31 15.57
C TYR A 83 2.52 8.74 16.97
N LYS A 84 1.36 8.26 17.42
CA LYS A 84 0.85 8.56 18.78
C LYS A 84 1.85 8.12 19.85
N LYS A 85 2.43 6.93 19.72
CA LYS A 85 3.44 6.40 20.65
C LYS A 85 4.73 7.23 20.68
N LYS A 86 5.15 7.78 19.54
CA LYS A 86 6.35 8.62 19.46
C LYS A 86 6.11 10.05 19.94
N VAL A 87 4.93 10.63 19.67
CA VAL A 87 4.55 11.97 20.15
C VAL A 87 4.25 11.96 21.66
N GLY A 88 3.55 10.96 22.19
CA GLY A 88 3.28 10.85 23.63
C GLY A 88 4.49 10.44 24.49
N LYS A 89 5.65 10.21 23.87
CA LYS A 89 6.95 10.04 24.56
C LYS A 89 7.77 11.34 24.60
N GLN A 90 7.23 12.44 24.06
CA GLN A 90 7.74 13.79 24.30
C GLN A 90 7.28 14.26 25.68
#